data_AF-A0A9Y1BRX0-F1
#
_entry.id   AF-A0A9Y1BRX0-F1
#
_cell.length_a   1.000
_cell.length_b   1.000
_cell.length_c   1.000
_cell.angle_alpha   90.00
_cell.angle_beta   90.00
_cell.angle_gamma   90.00
#
_symmetry.space_group_name_H-M   'P 1'
#
loop_
_entity.id
_entity.type
_entity.pdbx_description
1 polymer ?
#
loop_
_entity_poly.entity_id
_entity_poly.type
_entity_poly.pdbx_seq_one_letter_code
_entity_poly.pdbx_strand_id
1 'polypeptide(L)'
;MIKKRFFTIDFLRGISIFLMIVLHIISDTLDIDSLVAKLDQLPLFQVLLLVVLPFLGGLAGLFLIISAIGNMISMQRQLARGDNWKQIMLRQVITGSFLLFFAMLSESILGYHGTIGEVFLHLNNLKAGTYDQALWRFLFFETVHTIAWCIIINGIVHALLIRNEKWRKPSTLIIFYSLFAVLALAFTPLMWFISDKLVPGYPYAIDPATGKNVEFGVIGITSFGQFVLRFFLGPLAAMWEPVFPYLTASFAGSIFGIYISQKEEKIKLSFLKKFFFISIAMFVIGIIGVFLNVFLVINNQGMDAGLNLYLHISEHRYWTTENGVPVVGWLFQFLSLNGFSFCLISVMFRIVEFRGKGAIFANHTKFIRRLGFIPFTIYNMQYFYNLFYFIVSLVMTDTYVRLPWSGTIIVIILSLAFYHVLTYFWEKIGYFGSMKWIIVFLRNLFIKEPKQETEKRWWKKDILNVQGNFYNVDWVDLNRNNREKHTESSFALKLSKIGLFIFPFSLISYFISKEAQKTEMKNGINKKALILSIIGSVWSIVFFVFLFSVKLSTFGIRL
;
A
#
# COMPACT_ATOMS: atom_id res chain seq x y z
N MET A 1 -2.78 -4.37 27.86
CA MET A 1 -2.71 -4.20 26.39
C MET A 1 -2.93 -5.53 25.73
N ILE A 2 -3.42 -5.52 24.48
CA ILE A 2 -3.61 -6.74 23.70
C ILE A 2 -2.26 -7.34 23.31
N LYS A 3 -2.05 -8.62 23.69
CA LYS A 3 -0.89 -9.42 23.30
C LYS A 3 -1.10 -10.20 21.98
N LYS A 4 -2.36 -10.39 21.56
CA LYS A 4 -2.80 -11.20 20.41
C LYS A 4 -2.63 -10.47 19.07
N ARG A 5 -2.54 -11.16 17.94
CA ARG A 5 -2.32 -10.56 16.61
C ARG A 5 -3.65 -10.13 15.97
N PHE A 6 -3.61 -9.05 15.17
CA PHE A 6 -4.75 -8.60 14.36
C PHE A 6 -4.67 -9.22 12.97
N PHE A 7 -5.75 -9.84 12.52
CA PHE A 7 -5.86 -10.44 11.19
C PHE A 7 -5.88 -9.40 10.09
N THR A 8 -6.60 -8.31 10.36
CA THR A 8 -6.83 -7.27 9.36
C THR A 8 -5.50 -6.70 8.87
N ILE A 9 -4.56 -6.49 9.78
CA ILE A 9 -3.22 -5.97 9.45
C ILE A 9 -2.43 -6.96 8.58
N ASP A 10 -2.45 -8.24 8.94
CA ASP A 10 -1.76 -9.27 8.16
C ASP A 10 -2.35 -9.44 6.75
N PHE A 11 -3.68 -9.49 6.67
CA PHE A 11 -4.39 -9.62 5.40
C PHE A 11 -4.20 -8.39 4.52
N LEU A 12 -4.39 -7.19 5.08
CA LEU A 12 -4.23 -5.95 4.33
C LEU A 12 -2.80 -5.76 3.83
N ARG A 13 -1.80 -6.16 4.61
CA ARG A 13 -0.41 -6.17 4.12
C ARG A 13 -0.24 -7.12 2.94
N GLY A 14 -0.84 -8.30 3.01
CA GLY A 14 -0.81 -9.29 1.92
C GLY A 14 -1.53 -8.80 0.66
N ILE A 15 -2.71 -8.19 0.80
CA ILE A 15 -3.46 -7.69 -0.36
C ILE A 15 -2.76 -6.51 -1.02
N SER A 16 -2.10 -5.63 -0.26
CA SER A 16 -1.29 -4.55 -0.84
C SER A 16 -0.17 -5.10 -1.73
N ILE A 17 0.56 -6.11 -1.27
CA ILE A 17 1.63 -6.74 -2.08
C ILE A 17 1.05 -7.50 -3.28
N PHE A 18 -0.06 -8.20 -3.09
CA PHE A 18 -0.75 -8.88 -4.19
C PHE A 18 -1.17 -7.89 -5.30
N LEU A 19 -1.84 -6.80 -4.91
CA LEU A 19 -2.29 -5.77 -5.85
C LEU A 19 -1.12 -5.08 -6.52
N MET A 20 -0.07 -4.75 -5.77
CA MET A 20 1.17 -4.15 -6.31
C MET A 20 1.79 -5.03 -7.41
N ILE A 21 1.92 -6.35 -7.21
CA ILE A 21 2.43 -7.26 -8.25
C ILE A 21 1.54 -7.19 -9.50
N VAL A 22 0.22 -7.28 -9.34
CA VAL A 22 -0.71 -7.24 -10.46
C VAL A 22 -0.62 -5.90 -11.21
N LEU A 23 -0.58 -4.79 -10.49
CA LEU A 23 -0.56 -3.44 -11.06
C LEU A 23 0.78 -3.14 -11.74
N HIS A 24 1.91 -3.57 -11.19
CA HIS A 24 3.22 -3.41 -11.85
C HIS A 24 3.28 -4.22 -13.15
N ILE A 25 2.77 -5.46 -13.15
CA ILE A 25 2.67 -6.25 -14.39
C ILE A 25 1.79 -5.53 -15.42
N ILE A 26 0.65 -4.96 -15.01
CA ILE A 26 -0.20 -4.20 -15.95
C ILE A 26 0.56 -2.98 -16.48
N SER A 27 1.19 -2.20 -15.61
CA SER A 27 1.94 -0.99 -15.99
C SER A 27 3.05 -1.29 -17.00
N ASP A 28 3.79 -2.38 -16.78
CA ASP A 28 4.99 -2.68 -17.59
C ASP A 28 4.67 -3.46 -18.86
N THR A 29 3.60 -4.26 -18.86
CA THR A 29 3.30 -5.18 -19.95
C THR A 29 2.09 -4.81 -20.79
N LEU A 30 1.13 -4.02 -20.31
CA LEU A 30 -0.05 -3.66 -21.09
C LEU A 30 0.27 -2.51 -22.05
N ASP A 31 -0.18 -2.62 -23.30
CA ASP A 31 -0.10 -1.54 -24.29
C ASP A 31 -1.16 -0.46 -24.02
N ILE A 32 -0.92 0.33 -22.97
CA ILE A 32 -1.81 1.40 -22.51
C ILE A 32 -1.95 2.48 -23.59
N ASP A 33 -0.87 2.81 -24.30
CA ASP A 33 -0.86 3.89 -25.30
C ASP A 33 -1.81 3.58 -26.46
N SER A 34 -1.76 2.35 -26.99
CA SER A 34 -2.71 1.91 -28.03
C SER A 34 -4.16 1.86 -27.54
N LEU A 35 -4.37 1.53 -26.26
CA LEU A 35 -5.72 1.52 -25.67
C LEU A 35 -6.27 2.94 -25.48
N VAL A 36 -5.42 3.86 -25.00
CA VAL A 36 -5.78 5.28 -24.81
C VAL A 36 -6.10 5.94 -26.16
N ALA A 37 -5.31 5.64 -27.20
CA ALA A 37 -5.54 6.16 -28.55
C ALA A 37 -6.85 5.69 -29.22
N LYS A 38 -7.53 4.69 -28.64
CA LYS A 38 -8.78 4.09 -29.18
C LYS A 38 -9.90 4.06 -28.14
N LEU A 39 -9.88 4.97 -27.16
CA LEU A 39 -10.82 5.00 -26.04
C LEU A 39 -12.29 4.93 -26.48
N ASP A 40 -12.64 5.60 -27.59
CA ASP A 40 -14.00 5.66 -28.12
C ASP A 40 -14.52 4.29 -28.65
N GLN A 41 -13.60 3.42 -29.05
CA GLN A 41 -13.84 2.09 -29.61
C GLN A 41 -13.74 0.96 -28.59
N LEU A 42 -13.21 1.23 -27.39
CA LEU A 42 -13.11 0.25 -26.33
C LEU A 42 -14.47 -0.03 -25.68
N PRO A 43 -14.73 -1.28 -25.25
CA PRO A 43 -15.83 -1.56 -24.33
C PRO A 43 -15.72 -0.68 -23.08
N LEU A 44 -16.87 -0.19 -22.58
CA LEU A 44 -16.91 0.65 -21.38
C LEU A 44 -16.25 0.01 -20.17
N PHE A 45 -16.27 -1.32 -20.06
CA PHE A 45 -15.54 -2.04 -19.02
C PHE A 45 -14.03 -1.77 -19.06
N GLN A 46 -13.43 -1.76 -20.25
CA GLN A 46 -12.00 -1.46 -20.38
C GLN A 46 -11.70 0.00 -20.08
N VAL A 47 -12.56 0.93 -20.51
CA VAL A 47 -12.45 2.34 -20.12
C VAL A 47 -12.51 2.50 -18.61
N LEU A 48 -13.44 1.80 -17.94
CA LEU A 48 -13.52 1.79 -16.48
C LEU A 48 -12.25 1.23 -15.83
N LEU A 49 -11.65 0.17 -16.40
CA LEU A 49 -10.37 -0.35 -15.91
C LEU A 49 -9.23 0.68 -16.05
N LEU A 50 -9.15 1.39 -17.18
CA LEU A 50 -8.16 2.45 -17.39
C LEU A 50 -8.31 3.62 -16.40
N VAL A 51 -9.51 3.82 -15.85
CA VAL A 51 -9.73 4.79 -14.76
C VAL A 51 -9.37 4.17 -13.41
N VAL A 52 -9.88 2.98 -13.09
CA VAL A 52 -9.74 2.40 -11.74
C VAL A 52 -8.30 1.95 -11.45
N LEU A 53 -7.57 1.42 -12.43
CA LEU A 53 -6.25 0.83 -12.21
C LEU A 53 -5.18 1.86 -11.81
N PRO A 54 -5.05 3.04 -12.46
CA PRO A 54 -4.17 4.10 -11.98
C PRO A 54 -4.51 4.53 -10.55
N PHE A 55 -5.81 4.68 -10.23
CA PHE A 55 -6.24 5.00 -8.87
C PHE A 55 -5.80 3.95 -7.85
N LEU A 56 -5.93 2.65 -8.17
CA LEU A 56 -5.44 1.56 -7.33
C LEU A 56 -3.90 1.57 -7.23
N GLY A 57 -3.19 1.94 -8.30
CA GLY A 57 -1.74 2.16 -8.31
C GLY A 57 -1.30 3.27 -7.36
N GLY A 58 -2.09 4.34 -7.24
CA GLY A 58 -1.87 5.41 -6.27
C GLY A 58 -2.13 5.03 -4.80
N LEU A 59 -2.59 3.81 -4.49
CA LEU A 59 -2.86 3.39 -3.11
C LEU A 59 -1.62 2.90 -2.36
N ALA A 60 -0.40 3.22 -2.78
CA ALA A 60 0.80 2.80 -2.05
C ALA A 60 0.87 3.38 -0.62
N GLY A 61 0.23 4.55 -0.38
CA GLY A 61 -0.11 5.06 0.96
C GLY A 61 -0.85 4.07 1.88
N LEU A 62 -1.65 3.14 1.36
CA LEU A 62 -2.29 2.07 2.12
C LEU A 62 -1.25 1.20 2.84
N PHE A 63 -0.20 0.81 2.13
CA PHE A 63 0.87 -0.04 2.67
C PHE A 63 1.67 0.69 3.75
N LEU A 64 1.91 1.99 3.58
CA LEU A 64 2.50 2.85 4.61
C LEU A 64 1.64 2.90 5.87
N ILE A 65 0.33 3.15 5.73
CA ILE A 65 -0.59 3.23 6.88
C ILE A 65 -0.62 1.90 7.64
N ILE A 66 -0.74 0.76 6.94
CA ILE A 66 -0.73 -0.57 7.56
C ILE A 66 0.60 -0.82 8.29
N SER A 67 1.72 -0.39 7.70
CA SER A 67 3.04 -0.49 8.30
C SER A 67 3.17 0.37 9.54
N ALA A 68 2.65 1.60 9.54
CA ALA A 68 2.62 2.48 10.70
C ALA A 68 1.75 1.91 11.84
N ILE A 69 0.55 1.38 11.53
CA ILE A 69 -0.30 0.69 12.51
C ILE A 69 0.46 -0.48 13.15
N GLY A 70 1.03 -1.36 12.32
CA GLY A 70 1.77 -2.52 12.78
C GLY A 70 3.00 -2.16 13.63
N ASN A 71 3.73 -1.12 13.22
CA ASN A 71 4.89 -0.63 13.98
C ASN A 71 4.46 -0.07 15.35
N MET A 72 3.41 0.73 15.38
CA MET A 72 2.88 1.30 16.61
C MET A 72 2.39 0.23 17.59
N ILE A 73 1.67 -0.78 17.11
CA ILE A 73 1.28 -1.95 17.92
C ILE A 73 2.53 -2.62 18.52
N SER A 74 3.58 -2.80 17.72
CA SER A 74 4.83 -3.42 18.17
C SER A 74 5.49 -2.61 19.29
N MET A 75 5.61 -1.29 19.14
CA MET A 75 6.18 -0.40 20.16
C MET A 75 5.34 -0.41 21.44
N GLN A 76 4.02 -0.34 21.34
CA GLN A 76 3.12 -0.40 22.50
C GLN A 76 3.26 -1.74 23.25
N ARG A 77 3.38 -2.86 22.53
CA ARG A 77 3.61 -4.17 23.16
C ARG A 77 4.94 -4.26 23.90
N GLN A 78 6.01 -3.69 23.33
CA GLN A 78 7.32 -3.64 23.97
C GLN A 78 7.26 -2.83 25.27
N LEU A 79 6.61 -1.66 25.25
CA LEU A 79 6.36 -0.87 26.47
C LEU A 79 5.53 -1.64 27.50
N ALA A 80 4.52 -2.40 27.06
CA ALA A 80 3.70 -3.23 27.94
C ALA A 80 4.49 -4.36 28.61
N ARG A 81 5.59 -4.81 28.00
CA ARG A 81 6.50 -5.84 28.54
C ARG A 81 7.53 -5.26 29.52
N GLY A 82 7.62 -3.93 29.62
CA GLY A 82 8.59 -3.25 30.48
C GLY A 82 9.86 -2.81 29.74
N ASP A 83 9.90 -2.88 28.41
CA ASP A 83 11.07 -2.44 27.64
C ASP A 83 11.26 -0.92 27.79
N ASN A 84 12.53 -0.49 27.91
CA ASN A 84 12.87 0.92 28.05
C ASN A 84 12.60 1.69 26.75
N TRP A 85 11.99 2.88 26.84
CA TRP A 85 11.73 3.76 25.70
C TRP A 85 12.97 4.04 24.84
N LYS A 86 14.17 4.14 25.44
CA LYS A 86 15.43 4.33 24.70
C LYS A 86 15.76 3.13 23.82
N GLN A 87 15.55 1.91 24.33
CA GLN A 87 15.81 0.68 23.59
C GLN A 87 14.82 0.52 22.44
N ILE A 88 13.54 0.87 22.67
CA ILE A 88 12.52 0.87 21.62
C ILE A 88 12.90 1.88 20.53
N MET A 89 13.27 3.10 20.90
CA MET A 89 13.74 4.12 19.95
C MET A 89 14.91 3.60 19.10
N LEU A 90 15.96 3.08 19.74
CA LEU A 90 17.15 2.56 19.07
C LEU A 90 16.79 1.42 18.11
N ARG A 91 15.90 0.51 18.53
CA ARG A 91 15.41 -0.59 17.70
C ARG A 91 14.70 -0.09 16.44
N GLN A 92 13.88 0.95 16.57
CA GLN A 92 13.16 1.53 15.42
C GLN A 92 14.11 2.27 14.48
N VAL A 93 15.03 3.07 15.01
CA VAL A 93 16.03 3.79 14.21
C VAL A 93 16.89 2.78 13.44
N ILE A 94 17.45 1.77 14.10
CA ILE A 94 18.28 0.75 13.43
C ILE A 94 17.48 -0.03 12.39
N THR A 95 16.25 -0.48 12.71
CA THR A 95 15.42 -1.22 11.76
C THR A 95 15.06 -0.37 10.54
N GLY A 96 14.69 0.89 10.77
CA GLY A 96 14.38 1.84 9.71
C GLY A 96 15.60 2.18 8.85
N SER A 97 16.77 2.38 9.46
CA SER A 97 18.03 2.63 8.73
C SER A 97 18.44 1.44 7.86
N PHE A 98 18.34 0.21 8.36
CA PHE A 98 18.59 -0.96 7.52
C PHE A 98 17.57 -1.08 6.40
N LEU A 99 16.28 -0.86 6.69
CA LEU A 99 15.26 -0.88 5.64
C LEU A 99 15.51 0.18 4.57
N LEU A 100 15.92 1.38 4.97
CA LEU A 100 16.27 2.47 4.05
C LEU A 100 17.44 2.08 3.16
N PHE A 101 18.53 1.58 3.76
CA PHE A 101 19.70 1.14 3.02
C PHE A 101 19.36 0.01 2.02
N PHE A 102 18.58 -0.98 2.43
CA PHE A 102 18.14 -2.03 1.51
C PHE A 102 17.15 -1.54 0.44
N ALA A 103 16.35 -0.51 0.71
CA ALA A 103 15.50 0.11 -0.31
C ALA A 103 16.35 0.76 -1.41
N MET A 104 17.43 1.46 -1.04
CA MET A 104 18.37 2.05 -1.99
C MET A 104 19.12 0.98 -2.80
N LEU A 105 19.48 -0.14 -2.16
CA LEU A 105 20.05 -1.31 -2.86
C LEU A 105 19.04 -2.02 -3.76
N SER A 106 17.76 -2.02 -3.40
CA SER A 106 16.67 -2.52 -4.24
C SER A 106 16.61 -1.72 -5.52
N GLU A 107 16.54 -0.39 -5.44
CA GLU A 107 16.40 0.45 -6.62
C GLU A 107 17.60 0.41 -7.55
N SER A 108 18.80 0.31 -7.00
CA SER A 108 20.03 0.27 -7.79
C SER A 108 20.36 -1.12 -8.34
N ILE A 109 20.23 -2.17 -7.54
CA ILE A 109 20.80 -3.50 -7.84
C ILE A 109 19.74 -4.59 -7.82
N LEU A 110 19.04 -4.78 -6.70
CA LEU A 110 18.34 -6.03 -6.40
C LEU A 110 16.89 -6.09 -6.89
N GLY A 111 16.27 -4.93 -7.10
CA GLY A 111 14.86 -4.77 -7.42
C GLY A 111 14.55 -4.98 -8.89
N TYR A 112 13.27 -4.86 -9.23
CA TYR A 112 12.73 -5.11 -10.56
C TYR A 112 13.08 -4.05 -11.61
N HIS A 113 13.35 -2.82 -11.18
CA HIS A 113 13.99 -1.78 -11.99
C HIS A 113 15.48 -1.60 -11.68
N GLY A 114 16.04 -2.42 -10.78
CA GLY A 114 17.47 -2.43 -10.50
C GLY A 114 18.26 -3.20 -11.57
N THR A 115 19.57 -3.26 -11.40
CA THR A 115 20.47 -3.95 -12.35
C THR A 115 20.06 -5.42 -12.62
N ILE A 116 19.65 -6.17 -11.59
CA ILE A 116 19.16 -7.54 -11.77
C ILE A 116 17.86 -7.55 -12.55
N GLY A 117 16.94 -6.64 -12.24
CA GLY A 117 15.68 -6.50 -12.95
C GLY A 117 15.86 -6.21 -14.43
N GLU A 118 16.79 -5.33 -14.79
CA GLU A 118 17.16 -5.02 -16.18
C GLU A 118 17.70 -6.24 -16.93
N VAL A 119 18.49 -7.08 -16.25
CA VAL A 119 18.97 -8.34 -16.84
C VAL A 119 17.80 -9.29 -17.13
N PHE A 120 16.84 -9.39 -16.21
CA PHE A 120 15.63 -10.19 -16.41
C PHE A 120 14.65 -9.57 -17.43
N LEU A 121 14.70 -8.26 -17.60
CA LEU A 121 13.97 -7.58 -18.66
C LEU A 121 14.58 -7.91 -20.02
N HIS A 122 15.91 -8.02 -20.13
CA HIS A 122 16.61 -8.23 -21.40
C HIS A 122 17.21 -9.64 -21.56
N LEU A 123 16.43 -10.70 -21.27
CA LEU A 123 16.93 -12.09 -21.25
C LEU A 123 17.52 -12.58 -22.58
N ASN A 124 17.07 -12.05 -23.72
CA ASN A 124 17.64 -12.41 -25.04
C ASN A 124 18.88 -11.58 -25.43
N ASN A 125 19.21 -10.54 -24.67
CA ASN A 125 20.34 -9.65 -24.94
C ASN A 125 20.95 -9.12 -23.63
N LEU A 126 21.74 -9.97 -22.97
CA LEU A 126 22.40 -9.62 -21.71
C LEU A 126 23.35 -8.41 -21.81
N LYS A 127 23.79 -8.04 -23.03
CA LYS A 127 24.59 -6.83 -23.27
C LYS A 127 23.78 -5.55 -23.19
N ALA A 128 22.45 -5.62 -23.34
CA ALA A 128 21.55 -4.48 -23.18
C ALA A 128 21.28 -4.14 -21.70
N GLY A 129 21.52 -5.06 -20.78
CA GLY A 129 21.46 -4.77 -19.34
C GLY A 129 22.58 -3.81 -18.95
N THR A 130 22.24 -2.54 -18.68
CA THR A 130 23.25 -1.53 -18.34
C THR A 130 23.62 -1.60 -16.87
N TYR A 131 24.92 -1.70 -16.58
CA TYR A 131 25.44 -1.57 -15.21
C TYR A 131 25.33 -0.13 -14.69
N ASP A 132 25.15 0.84 -15.59
CA ASP A 132 24.94 2.26 -15.25
C ASP A 132 23.68 2.46 -14.40
N GLN A 133 22.68 1.58 -14.50
CA GLN A 133 21.48 1.59 -13.66
C GLN A 133 21.82 1.66 -12.17
N ALA A 134 22.83 0.89 -11.73
CA ALA A 134 23.26 0.87 -10.34
C ALA A 134 23.80 2.22 -9.85
N LEU A 135 24.39 3.00 -10.76
CA LEU A 135 25.08 4.25 -10.44
C LEU A 135 24.12 5.42 -10.20
N TRP A 136 22.97 5.44 -10.89
CA TRP A 136 22.03 6.55 -10.80
C TRP A 136 20.75 6.23 -10.01
N ARG A 137 20.30 4.96 -9.97
CA ARG A 137 19.07 4.61 -9.23
C ARG A 137 19.23 4.51 -7.72
N PHE A 138 20.44 4.64 -7.17
CA PHE A 138 20.67 4.49 -5.74
C PHE A 138 19.88 5.48 -4.87
N LEU A 139 19.62 6.70 -5.36
CA LEU A 139 18.77 7.69 -4.68
C LEU A 139 17.34 7.74 -5.23
N PHE A 140 16.96 6.83 -6.14
CA PHE A 140 15.58 6.74 -6.63
C PHE A 140 14.65 6.49 -5.44
N PHE A 141 13.65 7.34 -5.27
CA PHE A 141 12.83 7.36 -4.07
C PHE A 141 11.44 6.79 -4.36
N GLU A 142 11.07 5.74 -3.63
CA GLU A 142 9.76 5.07 -3.70
C GLU A 142 9.15 4.89 -2.30
N THR A 143 7.91 4.39 -2.24
CA THR A 143 7.14 4.09 -1.02
C THR A 143 7.94 3.42 0.10
N VAL A 144 8.83 2.48 -0.24
CA VAL A 144 9.62 1.74 0.78
C VAL A 144 10.57 2.69 1.53
N HIS A 145 11.14 3.67 0.84
CA HIS A 145 11.98 4.71 1.45
C HIS A 145 11.14 5.56 2.41
N THR A 146 9.95 5.97 1.99
CA THR A 146 8.98 6.70 2.82
C THR A 146 8.64 5.93 4.09
N ILE A 147 8.41 4.61 3.97
CA ILE A 147 8.14 3.73 5.11
C ILE A 147 9.33 3.68 6.05
N ALA A 148 10.54 3.52 5.52
CA ALA A 148 11.76 3.48 6.32
C ALA A 148 11.96 4.78 7.11
N TRP A 149 11.85 5.93 6.46
CA TRP A 149 11.91 7.24 7.11
C TRP A 149 10.79 7.42 8.14
N CYS A 150 9.57 7.01 7.81
CA CYS A 150 8.45 7.05 8.73
C CYS A 150 8.66 6.17 9.96
N ILE A 151 9.32 5.00 9.85
CA ILE A 151 9.68 4.15 10.99
C ILE A 151 10.68 4.87 11.90
N ILE A 152 11.71 5.49 11.32
CA ILE A 152 12.73 6.26 12.06
C ILE A 152 12.07 7.42 12.80
N ILE A 153 11.32 8.26 12.08
CA ILE A 153 10.67 9.46 12.63
C ILE A 153 9.64 9.08 13.70
N ASN A 154 8.76 8.10 13.42
CA ASN A 154 7.79 7.64 14.42
C ASN A 154 8.49 7.04 15.64
N GLY A 155 9.58 6.29 15.47
CA GLY A 155 10.33 5.73 16.58
C GLY A 155 10.88 6.81 17.52
N ILE A 156 11.46 7.88 16.95
CA ILE A 156 11.97 9.03 17.70
C ILE A 156 10.82 9.81 18.35
N VAL A 157 9.81 10.20 17.58
CA VAL A 157 8.65 10.96 18.09
C VAL A 157 7.94 10.20 19.20
N HIS A 158 7.69 8.90 19.01
CA HIS A 158 7.02 8.08 20.01
C HIS A 158 7.83 8.02 21.30
N ALA A 159 9.13 7.76 21.18
CA ALA A 159 10.06 7.69 22.30
C ALA A 159 10.12 9.00 23.11
N LEU A 160 10.03 10.16 22.43
CA LEU A 160 9.96 11.47 23.08
C LEU A 160 8.65 11.65 23.87
N LEU A 161 7.52 11.25 23.28
CA LEU A 161 6.20 11.43 23.89
C LEU A 161 5.93 10.51 25.08
N ILE A 162 6.49 9.29 25.08
CA ILE A 162 6.22 8.28 26.12
C ILE A 162 7.13 8.40 27.34
N ARG A 163 8.07 9.35 27.35
CA ARG A 163 8.91 9.65 28.52
C ARG A 163 8.03 9.83 29.76
N ASN A 164 8.51 9.37 30.91
CA ASN A 164 7.81 9.42 32.20
C ASN A 164 6.46 8.66 32.18
N GLU A 165 6.44 7.47 31.57
CA GLU A 165 5.27 6.56 31.52
C GLU A 165 4.01 7.13 30.85
N LYS A 166 4.14 8.22 30.09
CA LYS A 166 3.01 8.85 29.37
C LYS A 166 2.34 7.93 28.35
N TRP A 167 2.97 6.82 27.98
CA TRP A 167 2.34 5.77 27.16
C TRP A 167 1.05 5.20 27.78
N ARG A 168 0.89 5.28 29.10
CA ARG A 168 -0.34 4.87 29.80
C ARG A 168 -1.54 5.79 29.54
N LYS A 169 -1.32 6.96 28.91
CA LYS A 169 -2.34 7.96 28.56
C LYS A 169 -2.55 8.00 27.03
N PRO A 170 -3.25 7.00 26.44
CA PRO A 170 -3.41 6.91 24.98
C PRO A 170 -4.13 8.10 24.37
N SER A 171 -5.07 8.74 25.08
CA SER A 171 -5.75 9.96 24.61
C SER A 171 -4.78 11.11 24.37
N THR A 172 -3.85 11.34 25.29
CA THR A 172 -2.80 12.36 25.15
C THR A 172 -1.89 12.08 23.96
N LEU A 173 -1.48 10.82 23.78
CA LEU A 173 -0.69 10.43 22.61
C LEU A 173 -1.45 10.70 21.31
N ILE A 174 -2.72 10.31 21.23
CA ILE A 174 -3.56 10.54 20.05
C ILE A 174 -3.65 12.04 19.72
N ILE A 175 -3.77 12.91 20.72
CA ILE A 175 -3.80 14.37 20.51
C ILE A 175 -2.48 14.85 19.89
N PHE A 176 -1.32 14.45 20.44
CA PHE A 176 -0.03 14.86 19.89
C PHE A 176 0.20 14.34 18.46
N TYR A 177 -0.13 13.08 18.19
CA TYR A 177 -0.04 12.55 16.83
C TYR A 177 -1.02 13.25 15.87
N SER A 178 -2.20 13.68 16.34
CA SER A 178 -3.14 14.45 15.51
C SER A 178 -2.56 15.82 15.17
N LEU A 179 -1.95 16.51 16.14
CA LEU A 179 -1.25 17.77 15.92
C LEU A 179 -0.10 17.60 14.92
N PHE A 180 0.74 16.58 15.10
CA PHE A 180 1.85 16.32 14.17
C PHE A 180 1.39 15.93 12.77
N ALA A 181 0.26 15.23 12.62
CA ALA A 181 -0.34 14.94 11.33
C ALA A 181 -0.76 16.22 10.59
N VAL A 182 -1.38 17.16 11.29
CA VAL A 182 -1.75 18.47 10.73
C VAL A 182 -0.52 19.30 10.38
N LEU A 183 0.48 19.35 11.26
CA LEU A 183 1.72 20.10 11.01
C LEU A 183 2.49 19.54 9.81
N ALA A 184 2.63 18.22 9.68
CA ALA A 184 3.30 17.60 8.53
C ALA A 184 2.60 17.98 7.21
N LEU A 185 1.27 18.00 7.19
CA LEU A 185 0.50 18.39 6.02
C LEU A 185 0.68 19.88 5.70
N ALA A 186 0.60 20.74 6.72
CA ALA A 186 0.74 22.19 6.56
C ALA A 186 2.16 22.62 6.12
N PHE A 187 3.20 21.91 6.58
CA PHE A 187 4.59 22.19 6.20
C PHE A 187 5.00 21.60 4.85
N THR A 188 4.15 20.79 4.21
CA THR A 188 4.50 20.12 2.94
C THR A 188 4.90 21.12 1.85
N PRO A 189 4.12 22.18 1.53
CA PRO A 189 4.53 23.17 0.55
C PRO A 189 5.85 23.88 0.89
N LEU A 190 6.11 24.12 2.18
CA LEU A 190 7.35 24.75 2.63
C LEU A 190 8.55 23.82 2.39
N MET A 191 8.42 22.52 2.66
CA MET A 191 9.49 21.55 2.43
C MET A 191 9.83 21.42 0.94
N TRP A 192 8.81 21.47 0.08
CA TRP A 192 9.00 21.46 -1.37
C TRP A 192 9.69 22.73 -1.85
N PHE A 193 9.23 23.90 -1.40
CA PHE A 193 9.87 25.17 -1.71
C PHE A 193 11.35 25.20 -1.29
N ILE A 194 11.67 24.70 -0.08
CA ILE A 194 13.07 24.61 0.38
C ILE A 194 13.89 23.69 -0.54
N SER A 195 13.31 22.56 -0.95
CA SER A 195 13.98 21.61 -1.85
C SER A 195 14.29 22.25 -3.20
N ASP A 196 13.34 22.98 -3.78
CA ASP A 196 13.49 23.71 -5.04
C ASP A 196 14.52 24.84 -4.94
N LYS A 197 14.71 25.44 -3.76
CA LYS A 197 15.74 26.47 -3.53
C LYS A 197 17.13 25.88 -3.35
N LEU A 198 17.25 24.70 -2.76
CA LEU A 198 18.52 24.01 -2.55
C LEU A 198 19.03 23.36 -3.85
N VAL A 199 18.12 22.78 -4.64
CA VAL A 199 18.39 22.20 -5.96
C VAL A 199 17.30 22.70 -6.92
N PRO A 200 17.59 23.69 -7.78
CA PRO A 200 16.62 24.26 -8.72
C PRO A 200 15.94 23.20 -9.59
N GLY A 201 14.60 23.21 -9.57
CA GLY A 201 13.77 22.29 -10.34
C GLY A 201 13.71 20.86 -9.80
N TYR A 202 14.06 20.64 -8.53
CA TYR A 202 13.90 19.33 -7.89
C TYR A 202 12.42 18.90 -7.81
N PRO A 203 12.06 17.64 -8.12
CA PRO A 203 12.94 16.54 -8.52
C PRO A 203 13.11 16.39 -10.06
N TYR A 204 12.39 17.15 -10.88
CA TYR A 204 12.19 16.86 -12.31
C TYR A 204 13.21 17.46 -13.28
N ALA A 205 13.94 18.52 -12.89
CA ALA A 205 14.92 19.14 -13.78
C ALA A 205 15.99 18.14 -14.21
N ILE A 206 16.50 18.28 -15.44
CA ILE A 206 17.59 17.45 -15.93
C ILE A 206 18.92 18.06 -15.50
N ASP A 207 19.76 17.25 -14.85
CA ASP A 207 21.14 17.60 -14.53
C ASP A 207 21.98 17.50 -15.81
N PRO A 208 22.50 18.61 -16.36
CA PRO A 208 23.23 18.60 -17.63
C PRO A 208 24.49 17.74 -17.61
N ALA A 209 25.10 17.52 -16.44
CA ALA A 209 26.30 16.71 -16.31
C ALA A 209 26.02 15.20 -16.43
N THR A 210 24.79 14.78 -16.16
CA THR A 210 24.42 13.35 -16.09
C THR A 210 23.35 12.96 -17.12
N GLY A 211 22.61 13.93 -17.66
CA GLY A 211 21.46 13.67 -18.53
C GLY A 211 20.29 12.99 -17.81
N LYS A 212 20.30 13.00 -16.47
CA LYS A 212 19.29 12.38 -15.61
C LYS A 212 18.59 13.43 -14.75
N ASN A 213 17.43 13.10 -14.22
CA ASN A 213 16.70 13.98 -13.29
C ASN A 213 17.58 14.28 -12.07
N VAL A 214 17.53 15.53 -11.59
CA VAL A 214 18.36 16.02 -10.48
C VAL A 214 18.17 15.21 -9.19
N GLU A 215 17.04 14.53 -9.03
CA GLU A 215 16.79 13.60 -7.92
C GLU A 215 17.85 12.50 -7.80
N PHE A 216 18.27 11.92 -8.93
CA PHE A 216 18.95 10.63 -8.93
C PHE A 216 20.38 10.69 -8.41
N GLY A 217 21.16 11.71 -8.80
CA GLY A 217 22.57 11.83 -8.41
C GLY A 217 23.39 10.63 -8.87
N VAL A 218 24.28 10.81 -9.84
CA VAL A 218 25.04 9.68 -10.40
C VAL A 218 26.33 9.48 -9.61
N ILE A 219 26.50 8.30 -9.03
CA ILE A 219 27.71 7.90 -8.29
C ILE A 219 28.92 8.02 -9.23
N GLY A 220 29.94 8.77 -8.79
CA GLY A 220 31.16 9.01 -9.55
C GLY A 220 31.13 10.23 -10.47
N ILE A 221 29.95 10.83 -10.72
CA ILE A 221 29.81 12.07 -11.51
C ILE A 221 29.32 13.21 -10.62
N THR A 222 28.25 12.99 -9.86
CA THR A 222 27.73 13.97 -8.90
C THR A 222 28.69 14.12 -7.72
N SER A 223 29.02 15.36 -7.36
CA SER A 223 29.92 15.62 -6.24
C SER A 223 29.36 15.06 -4.93
N PHE A 224 30.23 14.60 -4.03
CA PHE A 224 29.81 13.95 -2.77
C PHE A 224 28.85 14.82 -1.95
N GLY A 225 29.10 16.13 -1.84
CA GLY A 225 28.22 17.05 -1.13
C GLY A 225 26.82 17.14 -1.74
N GLN A 226 26.71 17.18 -3.07
CA GLN A 226 25.42 17.18 -3.78
C GLN A 226 24.70 15.85 -3.65
N PHE A 227 25.43 14.73 -3.69
CA PHE A 227 24.87 13.40 -3.48
C PHE A 227 24.27 13.25 -2.08
N VAL A 228 25.00 13.68 -1.04
CA VAL A 228 24.51 13.68 0.35
C VAL A 228 23.31 14.62 0.52
N LEU A 229 23.33 15.79 -0.11
CA LEU A 229 22.19 16.71 -0.10
C LEU A 229 20.95 16.05 -0.70
N ARG A 230 21.05 15.47 -1.90
CA ARG A 230 19.95 14.79 -2.60
C ARG A 230 19.36 13.64 -1.78
N PHE A 231 20.19 12.88 -1.06
CA PHE A 231 19.73 11.85 -0.12
C PHE A 231 18.75 12.41 0.95
N PHE A 232 18.98 13.62 1.45
CA PHE A 232 18.09 14.27 2.41
C PHE A 232 16.93 15.03 1.76
N LEU A 233 17.04 15.42 0.48
CA LEU A 233 15.94 16.05 -0.28
C LEU A 233 14.87 15.05 -0.72
N GLY A 234 15.24 13.79 -1.02
CA GLY A 234 14.30 12.73 -1.38
C GLY A 234 13.09 12.63 -0.42
N PRO A 235 13.32 12.46 0.89
CA PRO A 235 12.26 12.47 1.89
C PRO A 235 11.36 13.72 1.87
N LEU A 236 11.91 14.87 1.49
CA LEU A 236 11.18 16.14 1.53
C LEU A 236 10.30 16.33 0.30
N ALA A 237 10.81 16.02 -0.90
CA ALA A 237 10.19 16.45 -2.15
C ALA A 237 10.42 15.51 -3.36
N ALA A 238 10.75 14.23 -3.13
CA ALA A 238 10.83 13.23 -4.21
C ALA A 238 9.56 13.15 -5.06
N MET A 239 9.68 12.57 -6.26
CA MET A 239 8.56 12.40 -7.20
C MET A 239 7.43 11.56 -6.59
N TRP A 240 7.82 10.39 -6.06
CA TRP A 240 6.91 9.35 -5.58
C TRP A 240 6.80 9.40 -4.07
N GLU A 241 5.60 9.70 -3.59
CA GLU A 241 5.20 9.58 -2.18
C GLU A 241 6.23 10.07 -1.13
N PRO A 242 6.79 11.29 -1.23
CA PRO A 242 7.75 11.82 -0.26
C PRO A 242 7.18 11.84 1.17
N VAL A 243 8.06 11.84 2.18
CA VAL A 243 7.68 11.91 3.60
C VAL A 243 6.78 13.10 3.88
N PHE A 244 6.91 14.21 3.16
CA PHE A 244 5.93 15.29 3.18
C PHE A 244 5.07 15.22 1.90
N PRO A 245 3.78 14.80 1.98
CA PRO A 245 2.92 14.73 3.16
C PRO A 245 2.71 13.33 3.77
N TYR A 246 3.34 12.26 3.28
CA TYR A 246 3.00 10.89 3.71
C TYR A 246 3.26 10.59 5.20
N LEU A 247 4.02 11.43 5.89
CA LEU A 247 4.17 11.44 7.34
C LEU A 247 2.83 11.70 8.05
N THR A 248 1.93 12.48 7.46
CA THR A 248 0.55 12.67 7.93
C THR A 248 -0.22 11.34 7.92
N ALA A 249 -0.13 10.57 6.83
CA ALA A 249 -0.77 9.25 6.73
C ALA A 249 -0.16 8.27 7.75
N SER A 250 1.16 8.32 7.92
CA SER A 250 1.90 7.53 8.92
C SER A 250 1.51 7.87 10.36
N PHE A 251 1.35 9.15 10.70
CA PHE A 251 0.86 9.59 12.01
C PHE A 251 -0.60 9.19 12.24
N ALA A 252 -1.46 9.31 11.23
CA ALA A 252 -2.85 8.84 11.32
C ALA A 252 -2.94 7.31 11.48
N GLY A 253 -2.08 6.54 10.80
CA GLY A 253 -1.91 5.11 11.06
C GLY A 253 -1.44 4.82 12.49
N SER A 254 -0.52 5.63 13.01
CA SER A 254 -0.05 5.53 14.40
C SER A 254 -1.16 5.83 15.41
N ILE A 255 -2.05 6.80 15.17
CA ILE A 255 -3.24 7.07 16.00
C ILE A 255 -4.12 5.81 16.08
N PHE A 256 -4.39 5.20 14.93
CA PHE A 256 -5.17 3.97 14.86
C PHE A 256 -4.48 2.84 15.64
N GLY A 257 -3.16 2.66 15.47
CA GLY A 257 -2.35 1.68 16.19
C GLY A 257 -2.33 1.88 17.71
N ILE A 258 -2.20 3.12 18.19
CA ILE A 258 -2.31 3.45 19.63
C ILE A 258 -3.68 3.05 20.16
N TYR A 259 -4.75 3.41 19.43
CA TYR A 259 -6.12 3.16 19.87
C TYR A 259 -6.40 1.67 20.03
N ILE A 260 -6.03 0.84 19.05
CA ILE A 260 -6.30 -0.62 19.07
C ILE A 260 -5.32 -1.40 19.95
N SER A 261 -4.23 -0.79 20.44
CA SER A 261 -3.30 -1.43 21.38
C SER A 261 -3.79 -1.44 22.84
N GLN A 262 -4.89 -0.73 23.11
CA GLN A 262 -5.53 -0.68 24.42
C GLN A 262 -6.06 -2.06 24.88
N LYS A 263 -6.61 -2.13 26.10
CA LYS A 263 -7.33 -3.34 26.56
C LYS A 263 -8.58 -3.53 25.69
N GLU A 264 -8.98 -4.79 25.42
CA GLU A 264 -10.11 -5.15 24.54
C GLU A 264 -11.39 -4.37 24.90
N GLU A 265 -11.73 -4.28 26.19
CA GLU A 265 -12.88 -3.53 26.72
C GLU A 265 -12.92 -2.03 26.35
N LYS A 266 -11.76 -1.42 26.11
CA LYS A 266 -11.65 0.01 25.77
C LYS A 266 -11.77 0.27 24.27
N ILE A 267 -11.67 -0.76 23.44
CA ILE A 267 -11.71 -0.64 21.98
C ILE A 267 -13.18 -0.66 21.57
N LYS A 268 -13.72 0.53 21.24
CA LYS A 268 -15.13 0.70 20.92
C LYS A 268 -15.35 0.83 19.42
N LEU A 269 -16.45 0.25 18.94
CA LEU A 269 -16.89 0.39 17.55
C LEU A 269 -17.17 1.85 17.16
N SER A 270 -17.51 2.70 18.14
CA SER A 270 -17.75 4.13 17.92
C SER A 270 -16.52 4.87 17.38
N PHE A 271 -15.32 4.51 17.81
CA PHE A 271 -14.08 5.06 17.25
C PHE A 271 -13.93 4.68 15.79
N LEU A 272 -14.11 3.40 15.46
CA LEU A 272 -14.03 2.91 14.08
C LEU A 272 -15.04 3.60 13.16
N LYS A 273 -16.27 3.84 13.66
CA LYS A 273 -17.30 4.60 12.93
C LYS A 273 -16.86 6.05 12.69
N LYS A 274 -16.39 6.75 13.72
CA LYS A 274 -15.92 8.14 13.59
C LYS A 274 -14.76 8.23 12.60
N PHE A 275 -13.79 7.35 12.75
CA PHE A 275 -12.62 7.29 11.87
C PHE A 275 -13.04 7.04 10.42
N PHE A 276 -13.93 6.06 10.18
CA PHE A 276 -14.51 5.78 8.87
C PHE A 276 -15.22 7.00 8.24
N PHE A 277 -16.03 7.74 9.00
CA PHE A 277 -16.73 8.93 8.47
C PHE A 277 -15.76 10.05 8.11
N ILE A 278 -14.71 10.27 8.92
CA ILE A 278 -13.64 11.22 8.58
C ILE A 278 -12.95 10.77 7.28
N SER A 279 -12.63 9.48 7.15
CA SER A 279 -12.01 8.93 5.95
C SER A 279 -12.90 9.06 4.71
N ILE A 280 -14.22 8.87 4.84
CA ILE A 280 -15.17 9.10 3.75
C ILE A 280 -15.17 10.58 3.35
N ALA A 281 -15.23 11.50 4.33
CA ALA A 281 -15.21 12.92 4.04
C ALA A 281 -13.93 13.32 3.29
N MET A 282 -12.77 12.82 3.74
CA MET A 282 -11.49 13.01 3.04
C MET A 282 -11.54 12.45 1.61
N PHE A 283 -12.04 11.22 1.43
CA PHE A 283 -12.12 10.59 0.11
C PHE A 283 -13.05 11.37 -0.83
N VAL A 284 -14.24 11.76 -0.37
CA VAL A 284 -15.23 12.50 -1.19
C VAL A 284 -14.70 13.88 -1.58
N ILE A 285 -14.12 14.62 -0.63
CA ILE A 285 -13.50 15.93 -0.92
C ILE A 285 -12.33 15.75 -1.89
N GLY A 286 -11.49 14.74 -1.65
CA GLY A 286 -10.33 14.43 -2.50
C GLY A 286 -10.71 14.04 -3.92
N ILE A 287 -11.67 13.13 -4.10
CA ILE A 287 -12.06 12.65 -5.44
C ILE A 287 -12.78 13.74 -6.25
N ILE A 288 -13.59 14.59 -5.61
CA ILE A 288 -14.17 15.76 -6.26
C ILE A 288 -13.06 16.71 -6.70
N GLY A 289 -12.09 16.99 -5.84
CA GLY A 289 -10.95 17.85 -6.19
C GLY A 289 -10.07 17.28 -7.30
N VAL A 290 -9.80 15.97 -7.30
CA VAL A 290 -9.10 15.27 -8.38
C VAL A 290 -9.85 15.43 -9.70
N PHE A 291 -11.16 15.20 -9.72
CA PHE A 291 -11.98 15.37 -10.92
C PHE A 291 -11.95 16.82 -11.44
N LEU A 292 -12.10 17.80 -10.56
CA LEU A 292 -12.04 19.22 -10.92
C LEU A 292 -10.68 19.63 -11.48
N ASN A 293 -9.58 19.14 -10.91
CA ASN A 293 -8.24 19.42 -11.40
C ASN A 293 -7.98 18.80 -12.77
N VAL A 294 -8.39 17.54 -12.98
CA VAL A 294 -8.28 16.89 -14.30
C VAL A 294 -9.10 17.66 -15.33
N PHE A 295 -10.35 18.02 -15.00
CA PHE A 295 -11.21 18.81 -15.88
C PHE A 295 -10.62 20.19 -16.20
N LEU A 296 -10.02 20.87 -15.21
CA LEU A 296 -9.34 22.14 -15.41
C LEU A 296 -8.18 22.01 -16.39
N VAL A 297 -7.34 20.98 -16.23
CA VAL A 297 -6.21 20.73 -17.14
C VAL A 297 -6.72 20.38 -18.55
N ILE A 298 -7.78 19.60 -18.68
CA ILE A 298 -8.41 19.31 -19.98
C ILE A 298 -8.83 20.61 -20.68
N ASN A 299 -9.51 21.52 -19.96
CA ASN A 299 -9.98 22.77 -20.57
C ASN A 299 -8.85 23.72 -20.96
N ASN A 300 -7.74 23.70 -20.23
CA ASN A 300 -6.63 24.65 -20.43
C ASN A 300 -5.53 24.12 -21.36
N GLN A 301 -5.32 22.80 -21.41
CA GLN A 301 -4.17 22.15 -22.04
C GLN A 301 -4.55 20.98 -22.96
N GLY A 302 -5.84 20.60 -23.02
CA GLY A 302 -6.33 19.52 -23.87
C GLY A 302 -6.47 18.16 -23.16
N MET A 303 -7.16 17.23 -23.83
CA MET A 303 -7.49 15.91 -23.27
C MET A 303 -6.24 15.12 -22.87
N ASP A 304 -5.21 15.11 -23.71
CA ASP A 304 -3.99 14.33 -23.49
C ASP A 304 -3.27 14.76 -22.19
N ALA A 305 -3.19 16.06 -21.92
CA ALA A 305 -2.60 16.58 -20.69
C ALA A 305 -3.39 16.16 -19.45
N GLY A 306 -4.72 16.18 -19.53
CA GLY A 306 -5.60 15.74 -18.45
C GLY A 306 -5.52 14.23 -18.18
N LEU A 307 -5.45 13.43 -19.24
CA LEU A 307 -5.23 11.98 -19.14
C LEU A 307 -3.86 11.69 -18.54
N ASN A 308 -2.81 12.37 -19.00
CA ASN A 308 -1.46 12.20 -18.48
C ASN A 308 -1.38 12.54 -16.98
N LEU A 309 -2.00 13.65 -16.55
CA LEU A 309 -2.12 14.00 -15.14
C LEU A 309 -2.78 12.88 -14.31
N TYR A 310 -3.85 12.28 -14.83
CA TYR A 310 -4.54 11.20 -14.14
C TYR A 310 -3.74 9.89 -14.11
N LEU A 311 -3.03 9.55 -15.18
CA LEU A 311 -2.12 8.39 -15.21
C LEU A 311 -1.02 8.53 -14.15
N HIS A 312 -0.57 9.76 -13.89
CA HIS A 312 0.41 10.10 -12.84
C HIS A 312 -0.26 10.36 -11.47
N ILE A 313 -1.44 9.79 -11.21
CA ILE A 313 -2.12 9.94 -9.90
C ILE A 313 -1.30 9.37 -8.74
N SER A 314 -0.38 8.44 -8.96
CA SER A 314 0.56 7.92 -7.95
C SER A 314 1.71 8.89 -7.63
N GLU A 315 2.06 9.78 -8.55
CA GLU A 315 3.17 10.72 -8.40
C GLU A 315 2.73 11.98 -7.65
N HIS A 316 2.98 12.00 -6.35
CA HIS A 316 2.46 13.06 -5.50
C HIS A 316 2.99 14.46 -5.88
N ARG A 317 4.26 14.58 -6.28
CA ARG A 317 4.84 15.86 -6.73
C ARG A 317 4.37 16.29 -8.13
N TYR A 318 3.69 15.43 -8.88
CA TYR A 318 3.14 15.77 -10.19
C TYR A 318 1.89 16.66 -10.07
N TRP A 319 1.21 16.66 -8.92
CA TRP A 319 -0.03 17.42 -8.68
C TRP A 319 0.24 18.85 -8.17
N THR A 320 1.11 19.58 -8.87
CA THR A 320 1.51 20.97 -8.56
C THR A 320 1.25 21.91 -9.74
N THR A 321 1.40 23.22 -9.50
CA THR A 321 1.15 24.26 -10.51
C THR A 321 1.96 24.13 -11.78
N GLU A 322 3.09 23.44 -11.74
CA GLU A 322 3.94 23.17 -12.90
C GLU A 322 3.22 22.31 -13.95
N ASN A 323 2.28 21.46 -13.53
CA ASN A 323 1.48 20.59 -14.41
C ASN A 323 0.03 21.10 -14.56
N GLY A 324 -0.18 22.40 -14.42
CA GLY A 324 -1.47 23.04 -14.69
C GLY A 324 -2.56 22.88 -13.62
N VAL A 325 -2.26 22.22 -12.49
CA VAL A 325 -3.22 22.11 -11.38
C VAL A 325 -3.10 23.28 -10.39
N PRO A 326 -4.14 23.62 -9.62
CA PRO A 326 -4.05 24.64 -8.58
C PRO A 326 -3.01 24.32 -7.49
N VAL A 327 -2.60 25.32 -6.72
CA VAL A 327 -1.61 25.18 -5.61
C VAL A 327 -1.98 24.08 -4.60
N VAL A 328 -3.27 23.82 -4.42
CA VAL A 328 -3.79 22.79 -3.50
C VAL A 328 -4.11 21.46 -4.21
N GLY A 329 -3.71 21.29 -5.47
CA GLY A 329 -4.02 20.11 -6.28
C GLY A 329 -3.53 18.81 -5.65
N TRP A 330 -2.29 18.81 -5.15
CA TRP A 330 -1.68 17.72 -4.40
C TRP A 330 -2.48 17.32 -3.16
N LEU A 331 -3.10 18.28 -2.46
CA LEU A 331 -3.88 18.00 -1.27
C LEU A 331 -5.13 17.17 -1.61
N PHE A 332 -5.81 17.49 -2.72
CA PHE A 332 -6.97 16.70 -3.16
C PHE A 332 -6.59 15.28 -3.55
N GLN A 333 -5.48 15.12 -4.28
CA GLN A 333 -4.92 13.80 -4.59
C GLN A 333 -4.60 13.02 -3.31
N PHE A 334 -3.95 13.66 -2.33
CA PHE A 334 -3.59 13.05 -1.05
C PHE A 334 -4.82 12.57 -0.28
N LEU A 335 -5.82 13.45 -0.16
CA LEU A 335 -7.08 13.18 0.55
C LEU A 335 -7.86 12.05 -0.12
N SER A 336 -7.84 11.97 -1.45
CA SER A 336 -8.51 10.93 -2.22
C SER A 336 -7.92 9.55 -1.91
N LEU A 337 -6.60 9.38 -2.15
CA LEU A 337 -5.93 8.09 -2.02
C LEU A 337 -5.86 7.61 -0.56
N ASN A 338 -5.49 8.49 0.37
CA ASN A 338 -5.36 8.13 1.78
C ASN A 338 -6.73 8.05 2.47
N GLY A 339 -7.70 8.87 2.09
CA GLY A 339 -9.08 8.76 2.56
C GLY A 339 -9.69 7.41 2.19
N PHE A 340 -9.51 6.96 0.94
CA PHE A 340 -9.93 5.63 0.50
C PHE A 340 -9.22 4.52 1.27
N SER A 341 -7.90 4.64 1.46
CA SER A 341 -7.09 3.67 2.21
C SER A 341 -7.59 3.49 3.66
N PHE A 342 -7.88 4.59 4.36
CA PHE A 342 -8.44 4.52 5.72
C PHE A 342 -9.88 4.00 5.75
N CYS A 343 -10.69 4.27 4.73
CA CYS A 343 -12.01 3.64 4.58
C CYS A 343 -11.87 2.12 4.49
N LEU A 344 -10.98 1.63 3.64
CA LEU A 344 -10.72 0.20 3.45
C LEU A 344 -10.26 -0.46 4.76
N ILE A 345 -9.30 0.15 5.46
CA ILE A 345 -8.83 -0.34 6.76
C ILE A 345 -10.00 -0.43 7.75
N SER A 346 -10.81 0.63 7.84
CA SER A 346 -11.91 0.70 8.81
C SER A 346 -12.99 -0.36 8.54
N VAL A 347 -13.35 -0.54 7.26
CA VAL A 347 -14.30 -1.57 6.82
C VAL A 347 -13.76 -2.96 7.13
N MET A 348 -12.48 -3.22 6.84
CA MET A 348 -11.88 -4.53 7.10
C MET A 348 -11.79 -4.85 8.59
N PHE A 349 -11.41 -3.89 9.43
CA PHE A 349 -11.42 -4.08 10.90
C PHE A 349 -12.81 -4.40 11.41
N ARG A 350 -13.84 -3.76 10.83
CA ARG A 350 -15.24 -4.04 11.19
C ARG A 350 -15.65 -5.46 10.78
N ILE A 351 -15.32 -5.88 9.56
CA ILE A 351 -15.74 -7.17 9.00
C ILE A 351 -15.02 -8.35 9.67
N VAL A 352 -13.76 -8.16 10.08
CA VAL A 352 -12.92 -9.26 10.57
C VAL A 352 -12.86 -9.28 12.11
N GLU A 353 -12.38 -8.21 12.74
CA GLU A 353 -12.11 -8.18 14.18
C GLU A 353 -13.39 -8.00 15.00
N PHE A 354 -14.22 -7.02 14.65
CA PHE A 354 -15.44 -6.69 15.41
C PHE A 354 -16.60 -7.68 15.21
N ARG A 355 -16.49 -8.59 14.24
CA ARG A 355 -17.42 -9.70 14.06
C ARG A 355 -16.96 -11.00 14.72
N GLY A 356 -15.72 -11.05 15.21
CA GLY A 356 -15.12 -12.26 15.77
C GLY A 356 -14.92 -13.38 14.76
N LYS A 357 -14.72 -13.04 13.48
CA LYS A 357 -14.58 -14.02 12.38
C LYS A 357 -13.14 -14.21 11.94
N GLY A 358 -12.21 -13.64 12.69
CA GLY A 358 -10.82 -13.62 12.32
C GLY A 358 -10.26 -15.01 12.01
N ALA A 359 -10.43 -16.01 12.87
CA ALA A 359 -9.78 -17.32 12.68
C ALA A 359 -10.24 -18.02 11.38
N ILE A 360 -11.54 -17.97 11.09
CA ILE A 360 -12.11 -18.50 9.85
C ILE A 360 -11.58 -17.72 8.64
N PHE A 361 -11.51 -16.39 8.75
CA PHE A 361 -10.99 -15.53 7.70
C PHE A 361 -9.50 -15.78 7.43
N ALA A 362 -8.68 -15.94 8.47
CA ALA A 362 -7.27 -16.30 8.36
C ALA A 362 -7.04 -17.60 7.59
N ASN A 363 -7.90 -18.59 7.80
CA ASN A 363 -7.76 -19.89 7.15
C ASN A 363 -8.05 -19.82 5.65
N HIS A 364 -9.06 -19.03 5.23
CA HIS A 364 -9.39 -18.85 3.82
C HIS A 364 -8.42 -17.90 3.09
N THR A 365 -7.74 -17.02 3.82
CA THR A 365 -6.85 -16.00 3.23
C THR A 365 -5.37 -16.33 3.37
N LYS A 366 -5.02 -17.60 3.67
CA LYS A 366 -3.62 -18.04 3.82
C LYS A 366 -2.76 -17.64 2.61
N PHE A 367 -3.27 -17.81 1.39
CA PHE A 367 -2.54 -17.42 0.18
C PHE A 367 -2.10 -15.95 0.20
N ILE A 368 -3.05 -15.02 0.38
CA ILE A 368 -2.77 -13.58 0.42
C ILE A 368 -1.89 -13.21 1.62
N ARG A 369 -2.18 -13.76 2.79
CA ARG A 369 -1.39 -13.50 4.01
C ARG A 369 0.06 -13.97 3.89
N ARG A 370 0.33 -15.00 3.07
CA ARG A 370 1.69 -15.49 2.83
C ARG A 370 2.57 -14.42 2.18
N LEU A 371 2.04 -13.74 1.16
CA LEU A 371 2.72 -12.62 0.50
C LEU A 371 3.02 -11.49 1.51
N GLY A 372 2.08 -11.21 2.41
CA GLY A 372 2.24 -10.21 3.47
C GLY A 372 3.23 -10.58 4.58
N PHE A 373 3.75 -11.81 4.61
CA PHE A 373 4.69 -12.25 5.65
C PHE A 373 6.12 -11.77 5.39
N ILE A 374 6.52 -11.70 4.11
CA ILE A 374 7.83 -11.24 3.62
C ILE A 374 7.67 -10.18 2.51
N PRO A 375 6.90 -9.10 2.76
CA PRO A 375 6.44 -8.17 1.72
C PRO A 375 7.59 -7.53 0.94
N PHE A 376 8.61 -7.06 1.66
CA PHE A 376 9.76 -6.37 1.05
C PHE A 376 10.59 -7.31 0.16
N THR A 377 10.70 -8.60 0.51
CA THR A 377 11.38 -9.59 -0.32
C THR A 377 10.62 -9.86 -1.61
N ILE A 378 9.29 -9.99 -1.52
CA ILE A 378 8.45 -10.20 -2.71
C ILE A 378 8.49 -8.99 -3.64
N TYR A 379 8.46 -7.78 -3.09
CA TYR A 379 8.65 -6.54 -3.85
C TYR A 379 10.00 -6.51 -4.58
N ASN A 380 11.11 -6.82 -3.92
CA ASN A 380 12.43 -6.87 -4.58
C ASN A 380 12.46 -7.92 -5.71
N MET A 381 11.85 -9.08 -5.48
CA MET A 381 11.83 -10.20 -6.42
C MET A 381 10.79 -10.02 -7.54
N GLN A 382 10.23 -8.82 -7.74
CA GLN A 382 9.27 -8.55 -8.81
C GLN A 382 9.81 -8.86 -10.21
N TYR A 383 11.13 -8.77 -10.43
CA TYR A 383 11.76 -9.11 -11.72
C TYR A 383 11.44 -10.53 -12.25
N PHE A 384 10.96 -11.47 -11.42
CA PHE A 384 10.50 -12.76 -11.93
C PHE A 384 9.30 -12.66 -12.88
N TYR A 385 8.46 -11.62 -12.81
CA TYR A 385 7.42 -11.47 -13.82
C TYR A 385 7.98 -11.12 -15.20
N ASN A 386 9.16 -10.48 -15.29
CA ASN A 386 9.81 -10.20 -16.58
C ASN A 386 10.17 -11.49 -17.32
N LEU A 387 10.50 -12.57 -16.60
CA LEU A 387 10.66 -13.91 -17.20
C LEU A 387 9.37 -14.38 -17.88
N PHE A 388 8.22 -14.24 -17.21
CA PHE A 388 6.95 -14.65 -17.78
C PHE A 388 6.49 -13.72 -18.89
N TYR A 389 6.76 -12.42 -18.77
CA TYR A 389 6.55 -11.46 -19.84
C TYR A 389 7.32 -11.89 -21.09
N PHE A 390 8.61 -12.18 -20.95
CA PHE A 390 9.43 -12.70 -22.04
C PHE A 390 8.86 -13.98 -22.67
N ILE A 391 8.49 -14.98 -21.86
CA ILE A 391 7.91 -16.25 -22.35
C ILE A 391 6.62 -16.02 -23.13
N VAL A 392 5.73 -15.15 -22.63
CA VAL A 392 4.46 -14.85 -23.30
C VAL A 392 4.69 -14.07 -24.59
N SER A 393 5.61 -13.09 -24.57
CA SER A 393 5.98 -12.34 -25.77
C SER A 393 6.47 -13.29 -26.85
N LEU A 394 7.38 -14.23 -26.58
CA LEU A 394 7.89 -15.21 -27.57
C LEU A 394 6.80 -15.97 -28.36
N VAL A 395 5.60 -16.13 -27.77
CA VAL A 395 4.48 -16.83 -28.40
C VAL A 395 3.53 -15.86 -29.12
N MET A 396 3.41 -14.62 -28.63
CA MET A 396 2.37 -13.69 -29.08
C MET A 396 2.85 -12.55 -29.97
N THR A 397 4.10 -12.10 -29.83
CA THR A 397 4.63 -10.90 -30.50
C THR A 397 6.17 -10.85 -30.43
N ASP A 398 6.79 -9.77 -30.90
CA ASP A 398 8.22 -9.54 -30.71
C ASP A 398 8.56 -9.30 -29.23
N THR A 399 9.74 -9.72 -28.81
CA THR A 399 10.21 -9.54 -27.43
C THR A 399 10.24 -8.06 -27.06
N TYR A 400 9.79 -7.73 -25.84
CA TYR A 400 9.75 -6.37 -25.26
C TYR A 400 8.66 -5.45 -25.81
N VAL A 401 7.88 -5.90 -26.78
CA VAL A 401 6.66 -5.19 -27.21
C VAL A 401 5.56 -5.41 -26.18
N ARG A 402 4.96 -4.30 -25.73
CA ARG A 402 3.81 -4.31 -24.83
C ARG A 402 2.67 -5.15 -25.42
N LEU A 403 1.96 -5.85 -24.55
CA LEU A 403 0.96 -6.86 -24.88
C LEU A 403 -0.46 -6.27 -24.82
N PRO A 404 -1.40 -6.86 -25.58
CA PRO A 404 -2.82 -6.66 -25.32
C PRO A 404 -3.23 -7.32 -23.99
N TRP A 405 -4.44 -7.01 -23.52
CA TRP A 405 -5.01 -7.56 -22.29
C TRP A 405 -4.88 -9.08 -22.14
N SER A 406 -5.07 -9.85 -23.23
CA SER A 406 -4.95 -11.31 -23.18
C SER A 406 -3.55 -11.77 -22.77
N GLY A 407 -2.50 -11.18 -23.36
CA GLY A 407 -1.11 -11.47 -23.01
C GLY A 407 -0.80 -11.05 -21.58
N THR A 408 -1.18 -9.82 -21.20
CA THR A 408 -0.99 -9.31 -19.83
C THR A 408 -1.65 -10.21 -18.77
N ILE A 409 -2.88 -10.69 -19.01
CA ILE A 409 -3.59 -11.60 -18.10
C ILE A 409 -2.82 -12.93 -17.93
N ILE A 410 -2.26 -13.48 -19.02
CA ILE A 410 -1.45 -14.69 -18.95
C ILE A 410 -0.20 -14.45 -18.08
N VAL A 411 0.51 -13.33 -18.28
CA VAL A 411 1.67 -12.95 -17.46
C VAL A 411 1.28 -12.85 -15.98
N ILE A 412 0.14 -12.23 -15.67
CA ILE A 412 -0.37 -12.12 -14.29
C ILE A 412 -0.60 -13.52 -13.69
N ILE A 413 -1.28 -14.42 -14.41
CA ILE A 413 -1.60 -15.76 -13.92
C ILE A 413 -0.31 -16.55 -13.64
N LEU A 414 0.62 -16.57 -14.60
CA LEU A 414 1.90 -17.28 -14.47
C LEU A 414 2.73 -16.73 -13.30
N SER A 415 2.82 -15.40 -13.19
CA SER A 415 3.57 -14.73 -12.12
C SER A 415 2.98 -15.03 -10.74
N LEU A 416 1.65 -14.93 -10.59
CA LEU A 416 0.99 -15.24 -9.31
C LEU A 416 1.11 -16.72 -8.93
N ALA A 417 1.03 -17.63 -9.90
CA ALA A 417 1.28 -19.06 -9.67
C ALA A 417 2.72 -19.31 -9.21
N PHE A 418 3.70 -18.67 -9.85
CA PHE A 418 5.09 -18.75 -9.46
C PHE A 418 5.32 -18.24 -8.03
N TYR A 419 4.85 -17.04 -7.69
CA TYR A 419 4.97 -16.52 -6.33
C TYR A 419 4.27 -17.41 -5.30
N HIS A 420 3.12 -18.01 -5.65
CA HIS A 420 2.46 -18.96 -4.77
C HIS A 420 3.36 -20.15 -4.45
N VAL A 421 3.91 -20.79 -5.48
CA VAL A 421 4.77 -21.98 -5.35
C VAL A 421 6.04 -21.64 -4.61
N LEU A 422 6.73 -20.56 -5.02
CA LEU A 422 7.96 -20.09 -4.40
C LEU A 422 7.76 -19.83 -2.91
N THR A 423 6.75 -19.05 -2.54
CA THR A 423 6.50 -18.73 -1.14
C THR A 423 6.05 -19.94 -0.34
N TYR A 424 5.28 -20.86 -0.92
CA TYR A 424 4.86 -22.10 -0.26
C TYR A 424 6.06 -22.97 0.14
N PHE A 425 7.03 -23.14 -0.75
CA PHE A 425 8.24 -23.91 -0.45
C PHE A 425 9.18 -23.16 0.50
N TRP A 426 9.37 -21.86 0.28
CA TRP A 426 10.25 -21.03 1.12
C TRP A 426 9.77 -20.94 2.57
N GLU A 427 8.46 -20.99 2.77
CA GLU A 427 7.83 -21.08 4.09
C GLU A 427 8.31 -22.29 4.89
N LYS A 428 8.57 -23.43 4.24
CA LYS A 428 9.00 -24.68 4.91
C LYS A 428 10.36 -24.56 5.58
N ILE A 429 11.22 -23.70 5.07
CA ILE A 429 12.53 -23.37 5.65
C ILE A 429 12.50 -22.08 6.49
N GLY A 430 11.29 -21.59 6.82
CA GLY A 430 11.09 -20.40 7.66
C GLY A 430 11.55 -19.09 7.01
N TYR A 431 11.50 -19.00 5.68
CA TYR A 431 11.92 -17.84 4.89
C TYR A 431 13.38 -17.40 5.14
N PHE A 432 14.25 -18.37 5.38
CA PHE A 432 15.70 -18.14 5.47
C PHE A 432 16.23 -17.40 4.24
N GLY A 433 17.10 -16.40 4.43
CA GLY A 433 17.65 -15.58 3.34
C GLY A 433 16.72 -14.49 2.80
N SER A 434 15.46 -14.41 3.26
CA SER A 434 14.60 -13.28 2.92
C SER A 434 15.16 -11.95 3.47
N MET A 435 14.89 -10.83 2.80
CA MET A 435 15.31 -9.50 3.29
C MET A 435 14.87 -9.22 4.72
N LYS A 436 13.68 -9.71 5.09
CA LYS A 436 13.18 -9.60 6.47
C LYS A 436 14.06 -10.37 7.46
N TRP A 437 14.50 -11.58 7.11
CA TRP A 437 15.44 -12.35 7.93
C TRP A 437 16.79 -11.63 8.04
N ILE A 438 17.31 -11.11 6.92
CA ILE A 438 18.59 -10.36 6.89
C ILE A 438 18.51 -9.13 7.81
N ILE A 439 17.45 -8.32 7.72
CA ILE A 439 17.28 -7.13 8.56
C ILE A 439 17.20 -7.52 10.05
N VAL A 440 16.47 -8.58 10.39
CA VAL A 440 16.38 -9.06 11.79
C VAL A 440 17.73 -9.57 12.29
N PHE A 441 18.42 -10.37 11.49
CA PHE A 441 19.76 -10.88 11.79
C PHE A 441 20.74 -9.74 12.04
N LEU A 442 20.84 -8.79 11.11
CA LEU A 442 21.73 -7.62 11.24
C LEU A 442 21.37 -6.80 12.48
N ARG A 443 20.09 -6.49 12.70
CA ARG A 443 19.64 -5.76 13.89
C ARG A 443 20.08 -6.45 15.19
N ASN A 444 19.98 -7.78 15.26
CA ASN A 444 20.35 -8.55 16.44
C ASN A 444 21.87 -8.59 16.68
N LEU A 445 22.70 -8.28 15.68
CA LEU A 445 24.14 -8.04 15.89
C LEU A 445 24.40 -6.74 16.67
N PHE A 446 23.58 -5.72 16.47
CA PHE A 446 23.73 -4.41 17.15
C PHE A 446 22.96 -4.33 18.48
N ILE A 447 21.86 -5.07 18.61
CA ILE A 447 21.02 -5.08 19.82
C ILE A 447 21.04 -6.49 20.40
N LYS A 448 21.74 -6.68 21.53
CA LYS A 448 21.70 -7.93 22.30
C LYS A 448 20.29 -8.18 22.84
N GLU A 449 19.52 -9.04 22.19
CA GLU A 449 18.30 -9.58 22.80
C GLU A 449 18.67 -10.56 23.93
N PRO A 450 17.87 -10.65 25.00
CA PRO A 450 18.10 -11.64 26.05
C PRO A 450 18.10 -13.03 25.41
N LYS A 451 19.24 -13.72 25.55
CA LYS A 451 19.59 -14.96 24.85
C LYS A 451 18.45 -16.01 24.93
N GLN A 452 17.81 -16.31 23.80
CA GLN A 452 17.14 -17.60 23.61
C GLN A 452 18.17 -18.58 23.03
N GLU A 453 18.51 -19.60 23.82
CA GLU A 453 19.28 -20.82 23.49
C GLU A 453 20.59 -20.64 22.68
N THR A 454 21.71 -20.89 23.36
CA THR A 454 23.08 -20.74 22.85
C THR A 454 23.54 -21.78 21.82
N GLU A 455 22.75 -22.80 21.47
CA GLU A 455 23.23 -23.94 20.67
C GLU A 455 22.81 -23.99 19.19
N LYS A 456 22.09 -22.98 18.67
CA LYS A 456 21.69 -22.99 17.25
C LYS A 456 22.82 -22.42 16.37
N ARG A 457 23.16 -23.15 15.28
CA ARG A 457 24.05 -22.65 14.20
C ARG A 457 23.59 -21.26 13.75
N TRP A 458 24.52 -20.37 13.39
CA TRP A 458 24.23 -18.96 13.12
C TRP A 458 23.11 -18.74 12.08
N TRP A 459 23.03 -19.59 11.05
CA TRP A 459 21.99 -19.55 10.01
C TRP A 459 20.61 -20.07 10.48
N LYS A 460 20.56 -20.79 11.61
CA LYS A 460 19.31 -21.19 12.28
C LYS A 460 18.85 -20.18 13.33
N LYS A 461 19.67 -19.16 13.62
CA LYS A 461 19.26 -18.04 14.49
C LYS A 461 18.27 -17.17 13.72
N ASP A 462 17.29 -16.65 14.44
CA ASP A 462 16.34 -15.65 13.95
C ASP A 462 15.48 -16.08 12.75
N ILE A 463 15.37 -17.39 12.47
CA ILE A 463 14.40 -17.92 11.51
C ILE A 463 13.01 -17.42 11.90
N LEU A 464 12.26 -16.92 10.92
CA LEU A 464 10.94 -16.39 11.19
C LEU A 464 10.05 -17.53 11.72
N ASN A 465 9.46 -17.33 12.89
CA ASN A 465 8.56 -18.32 13.51
C ASN A 465 7.25 -18.43 12.71
N VAL A 466 7.27 -19.13 11.57
CA VAL A 466 6.10 -19.31 10.71
C VAL A 466 4.99 -20.03 11.46
N GLN A 467 5.30 -21.11 12.17
CA GLN A 467 4.28 -21.90 12.87
C GLN A 467 3.50 -21.05 13.88
N GLY A 468 4.18 -20.34 14.78
CA GLY A 468 3.50 -19.49 15.76
C GLY A 468 2.91 -18.19 15.20
N ASN A 469 3.47 -17.65 14.11
CA ASN A 469 3.03 -16.38 13.55
C ASN A 469 2.07 -16.48 12.36
N PHE A 470 1.87 -17.68 11.82
CA PHE A 470 1.04 -17.91 10.63
C PHE A 470 -0.05 -18.96 10.83
N TYR A 471 0.29 -20.12 11.40
CA TYR A 471 -0.63 -21.25 11.59
C TYR A 471 -1.28 -21.28 12.99
N ASN A 472 -0.47 -21.20 14.04
CA ASN A 472 -0.87 -21.35 15.43
C ASN A 472 -0.90 -19.98 16.13
N VAL A 473 -1.63 -19.04 15.53
CA VAL A 473 -1.65 -17.65 15.99
C VAL A 473 -2.79 -17.45 16.97
N ASP A 474 -2.48 -16.81 18.11
CA ASP A 474 -3.49 -16.28 19.01
C ASP A 474 -4.02 -14.94 18.50
N TRP A 475 -5.31 -14.96 18.24
CA TRP A 475 -6.00 -14.00 17.42
C TRP A 475 -6.92 -13.10 18.23
N VAL A 476 -6.93 -11.80 17.93
CA VAL A 476 -7.85 -10.86 18.57
C VAL A 476 -9.29 -11.17 18.14
N ASP A 477 -10.20 -11.19 19.11
CA ASP A 477 -11.64 -11.25 18.88
C ASP A 477 -12.29 -10.21 19.80
N LEU A 478 -12.76 -9.10 19.21
CA LEU A 478 -13.26 -7.96 19.97
C LEU A 478 -14.73 -8.09 20.37
N ASN A 479 -15.45 -9.14 19.95
CA ASN A 479 -16.91 -9.14 20.11
C ASN A 479 -17.57 -10.52 20.18
N ARG A 480 -17.05 -11.40 21.04
CA ARG A 480 -17.63 -12.73 21.25
C ARG A 480 -18.89 -12.73 22.14
N ASN A 481 -19.03 -11.77 23.06
CA ASN A 481 -20.01 -11.87 24.16
C ASN A 481 -21.13 -10.81 24.19
N ASN A 482 -21.17 -9.81 23.28
CA ASN A 482 -22.12 -8.69 23.34
C ASN A 482 -22.81 -8.41 21.99
N ARG A 483 -23.29 -9.46 21.33
CA ARG A 483 -24.08 -9.29 20.09
C ARG A 483 -25.50 -8.86 20.45
N GLU A 484 -25.79 -7.56 20.31
CA GLU A 484 -27.17 -7.07 20.32
C GLU A 484 -28.01 -7.83 19.27
N LYS A 485 -29.29 -8.04 19.58
CA LYS A 485 -30.23 -8.76 18.70
C LYS A 485 -30.32 -8.04 17.33
N HIS A 486 -30.16 -8.79 16.24
CA HIS A 486 -30.23 -8.32 14.83
C HIS A 486 -29.08 -7.42 14.32
N THR A 487 -27.95 -7.35 15.02
CA THR A 487 -26.81 -6.51 14.61
C THR A 487 -26.25 -6.90 13.23
N GLU A 488 -26.10 -8.20 12.96
CA GLU A 488 -25.58 -8.72 11.70
C GLU A 488 -26.59 -8.54 10.57
N SER A 489 -27.87 -8.82 10.82
CA SER A 489 -28.94 -8.60 9.83
C SER A 489 -29.06 -7.12 9.43
N SER A 490 -28.95 -6.20 10.39
CA SER A 490 -28.97 -4.75 10.13
C SER A 490 -27.75 -4.28 9.33
N PHE A 491 -26.57 -4.82 9.64
CA PHE A 491 -25.36 -4.54 8.89
C PHE A 491 -25.44 -5.06 7.45
N ALA A 492 -25.92 -6.30 7.27
CA ALA A 492 -26.12 -6.88 5.96
C ALA A 492 -27.08 -6.04 5.11
N LEU A 493 -28.21 -5.61 5.69
CA LEU A 493 -29.17 -4.75 5.00
C LEU A 493 -28.56 -3.40 4.56
N LYS A 494 -27.69 -2.81 5.38
CA LYS A 494 -26.99 -1.57 5.00
C LYS A 494 -26.01 -1.82 3.86
N LEU A 495 -25.23 -2.90 3.94
CA LEU A 495 -24.31 -3.29 2.87
C LEU A 495 -25.05 -3.65 1.57
N SER A 496 -26.22 -4.29 1.63
CA SER A 496 -26.96 -4.65 0.40
C SER A 496 -27.47 -3.41 -0.33
N LYS A 497 -27.91 -2.37 0.40
CA LYS A 497 -28.30 -1.09 -0.20
C LYS A 497 -27.15 -0.41 -0.92
N ILE A 498 -25.98 -0.35 -0.29
CA ILE A 498 -24.76 0.18 -0.94
C ILE A 498 -24.35 -0.72 -2.11
N GLY A 499 -24.53 -2.03 -1.95
CA GLY A 499 -24.24 -3.05 -2.94
C GLY A 499 -24.98 -2.90 -4.27
N LEU A 500 -26.14 -2.25 -4.28
CA LEU A 500 -26.88 -1.95 -5.52
C LEU A 500 -26.06 -1.06 -6.46
N PHE A 501 -25.19 -0.22 -5.91
CA PHE A 501 -24.31 0.67 -6.67
C PHE A 501 -22.86 0.17 -6.71
N ILE A 502 -22.46 -0.65 -5.73
CA ILE A 502 -21.09 -1.15 -5.58
C ILE A 502 -21.10 -2.68 -5.50
N PHE A 503 -20.92 -3.33 -6.65
CA PHE A 503 -21.09 -4.78 -6.82
C PHE A 503 -20.51 -5.67 -5.70
N PRO A 504 -19.23 -5.51 -5.27
CA PRO A 504 -18.65 -6.38 -4.25
C PRO A 504 -19.46 -6.40 -2.95
N PHE A 505 -20.10 -5.29 -2.58
CA PHE A 505 -20.88 -5.22 -1.35
C PHE A 505 -22.21 -5.99 -1.43
N SER A 506 -22.81 -6.15 -2.61
CA SER A 506 -23.98 -7.02 -2.79
C SER A 506 -23.63 -8.46 -2.47
N LEU A 507 -22.52 -8.95 -3.02
CA LEU A 507 -22.04 -10.32 -2.81
C LEU A 507 -21.61 -10.56 -1.35
N ILE A 508 -20.85 -9.63 -0.77
CA ILE A 508 -20.47 -9.70 0.65
C ILE A 508 -21.72 -9.70 1.54
N SER A 509 -22.68 -8.81 1.26
CA SER A 509 -23.92 -8.74 2.01
C SER A 509 -24.75 -10.02 1.91
N TYR A 510 -24.78 -10.68 0.75
CA TYR A 510 -25.45 -11.96 0.57
C TYR A 510 -24.91 -13.02 1.55
N PHE A 511 -23.58 -13.17 1.62
CA PHE A 511 -22.95 -14.12 2.53
C PHE A 511 -23.17 -13.76 3.99
N ILE A 512 -23.13 -12.47 4.34
CA ILE A 512 -23.42 -11.99 5.70
C ILE A 512 -24.88 -12.30 6.06
N SER A 513 -25.82 -12.04 5.16
CA SER A 513 -27.25 -12.30 5.37
C SER A 513 -27.52 -13.78 5.60
N LYS A 514 -26.95 -14.67 4.76
CA LYS A 514 -27.12 -16.13 4.90
C LYS A 514 -26.59 -16.64 6.25
N GLU A 515 -25.47 -16.09 6.71
CA GLU A 515 -24.89 -16.45 7.99
C GLU A 515 -25.69 -15.87 9.17
N ALA A 516 -26.17 -14.64 9.04
CA ALA A 516 -27.04 -14.02 10.04
C ALA A 516 -28.35 -14.79 10.25
N GLN A 517 -28.86 -15.53 9.25
CA GLN A 517 -30.01 -16.43 9.44
C GLN A 517 -29.70 -17.57 10.40
N LYS A 518 -28.47 -18.07 10.39
CA LYS A 518 -28.04 -19.16 11.28
C LYS A 518 -27.84 -18.66 12.71
N THR A 519 -27.32 -17.44 12.87
CA THR A 519 -26.96 -16.91 14.20
C THR A 519 -28.07 -16.11 14.88
N GLU A 520 -28.89 -15.39 14.12
CA GLU A 520 -29.93 -14.47 14.65
C GLU A 520 -31.36 -14.98 14.40
N MET A 521 -31.49 -16.20 13.86
CA MET A 521 -32.73 -16.77 13.30
C MET A 521 -33.32 -15.94 12.15
N LYS A 522 -34.21 -16.55 11.36
CA LYS A 522 -34.87 -15.86 10.26
C LYS A 522 -35.71 -14.70 10.81
N ASN A 523 -35.41 -13.49 10.34
CA ASN A 523 -36.12 -12.26 10.72
C ASN A 523 -36.37 -11.38 9.49
N GLY A 524 -37.30 -10.42 9.59
CA GLY A 524 -37.69 -9.57 8.47
C GLY A 524 -36.55 -8.72 7.91
N ILE A 525 -35.63 -8.26 8.76
CA ILE A 525 -34.46 -7.46 8.35
C ILE A 525 -33.52 -8.31 7.50
N ASN A 526 -33.24 -9.53 7.96
CA ASN A 526 -32.42 -10.49 7.25
C ASN A 526 -33.02 -10.86 5.89
N LYS A 527 -34.32 -11.16 5.85
CA LYS A 527 -35.01 -11.51 4.60
C LYS A 527 -34.90 -10.37 3.58
N LYS A 528 -35.09 -9.11 4.01
CA LYS A 528 -34.89 -7.92 3.17
C LYS A 528 -33.45 -7.78 2.69
N ALA A 529 -32.48 -7.99 3.58
CA ALA A 529 -31.06 -7.93 3.24
C ALA A 529 -30.72 -8.95 2.15
N LEU A 530 -31.12 -10.22 2.34
CA LEU A 530 -30.89 -11.30 1.39
C LEU A 530 -31.49 -11.01 0.02
N ILE A 531 -32.76 -10.59 -0.03
CA ILE A 531 -33.44 -10.24 -1.29
C ILE A 531 -32.70 -9.12 -2.01
N LEU A 532 -32.38 -8.03 -1.30
CA LEU A 532 -31.65 -6.90 -1.88
C LEU A 532 -30.25 -7.30 -2.36
N SER A 533 -29.55 -8.18 -1.64
CA SER A 533 -28.26 -8.69 -2.09
C SER A 533 -28.37 -9.50 -3.36
N ILE A 534 -29.40 -10.35 -3.50
CA ILE A 534 -29.64 -11.13 -4.73
C ILE A 534 -29.97 -10.18 -5.89
N ILE A 535 -30.89 -9.23 -5.68
CA ILE A 535 -31.23 -8.22 -6.69
C ILE A 535 -29.98 -7.45 -7.10
N GLY A 536 -29.17 -7.00 -6.13
CA GLY A 536 -27.93 -6.29 -6.41
C GLY A 536 -26.90 -7.12 -7.15
N SER A 537 -26.78 -8.41 -6.84
CA SER A 537 -25.90 -9.34 -7.57
C SER A 537 -26.37 -9.55 -9.02
N VAL A 538 -27.67 -9.77 -9.24
CA VAL A 538 -28.23 -9.91 -10.59
C VAL A 538 -28.08 -8.61 -11.39
N TRP A 539 -28.45 -7.48 -10.80
CA TRP A 539 -28.25 -6.16 -11.39
C TRP A 539 -26.80 -5.94 -11.80
N SER A 540 -25.86 -6.31 -10.93
CA SER A 540 -24.44 -6.14 -11.24
C SER A 540 -23.98 -7.02 -12.38
N ILE A 541 -24.46 -8.27 -12.50
CA ILE A 541 -24.16 -9.14 -13.64
C ILE A 541 -24.67 -8.49 -14.94
N VAL A 542 -25.93 -8.02 -14.94
CA VAL A 542 -26.53 -7.32 -16.09
C VAL A 542 -25.71 -6.07 -16.44
N PHE A 543 -25.34 -5.27 -15.43
CA PHE A 543 -24.52 -4.08 -15.61
C PHE A 543 -23.13 -4.41 -16.15
N PHE A 544 -22.48 -5.48 -15.69
CA PHE A 544 -21.22 -5.95 -16.27
C PHE A 544 -21.39 -6.34 -17.73
N VAL A 545 -22.39 -7.17 -18.06
CA VAL A 545 -22.67 -7.55 -19.46
C VAL A 545 -22.89 -6.31 -20.32
N PHE A 546 -23.61 -5.32 -19.81
CA PHE A 546 -23.77 -4.02 -20.48
C PHE A 546 -22.42 -3.31 -20.69
N LEU A 547 -21.59 -3.19 -19.66
CA LEU A 547 -20.26 -2.56 -19.76
C LEU A 547 -19.33 -3.28 -20.75
N PHE A 548 -19.45 -4.60 -20.90
CA PHE A 548 -18.70 -5.39 -21.88
C PHE A 548 -19.23 -5.23 -23.31
N SER A 549 -20.52 -4.91 -23.48
CA SER A 549 -21.18 -4.87 -24.78
C SER A 549 -21.22 -3.47 -25.40
N VAL A 550 -21.18 -2.42 -24.57
CA VAL A 550 -21.36 -1.03 -25.00
C VAL A 550 -20.01 -0.30 -25.05
N LYS A 551 -19.88 0.63 -26.00
CA LYS A 551 -18.69 1.48 -26.21
C LYS A 551 -19.06 2.95 -26.04
N LEU A 552 -18.08 3.84 -25.89
CA LEU A 552 -18.32 5.30 -25.87
C LEU A 552 -18.93 5.78 -27.21
N SER A 553 -18.44 5.26 -28.33
CA SER A 553 -18.99 5.52 -29.67
C SER A 553 -20.46 5.10 -29.83
N THR A 554 -20.95 4.14 -29.05
CA THR A 554 -22.39 3.79 -29.03
C THR A 554 -23.26 4.96 -28.56
N PHE A 555 -22.71 5.87 -27.76
CA PHE A 555 -23.36 7.10 -27.30
C PHE A 555 -23.02 8.33 -28.17
N GLY A 556 -22.34 8.14 -29.31
CA GLY A 556 -21.92 9.25 -30.18
C GLY A 556 -20.69 10.02 -29.66
N ILE A 557 -20.04 9.55 -28.60
CA ILE A 557 -18.80 10.16 -28.08
C ILE A 557 -17.63 9.65 -28.92
N ARG A 558 -16.90 10.57 -29.56
CA ARG A 558 -15.65 10.31 -30.31
C ARG A 558 -14.52 11.07 -29.62
N LEU A 559 -13.40 10.39 -29.38
CA LEU A 559 -12.22 10.89 -28.67
C LEU A 559 -10.98 10.65 -29.52
#